data_AF-A0A672MYQ2-F1
#
_entry.id   AF-A0A672MYQ2-F1
#
_cell.length_a   1.000
_cell.length_b   1.000
_cell.length_c   1.000
_cell.angle_alpha   90.00
_cell.angle_beta   90.00
_cell.angle_gamma   90.00
#
_symmetry.space_group_name_H-M   'P 1'
#
loop_
_entity.id
_entity.type
_entity.pdbx_description
1 polymer ?
#
loop_
_entity_poly.entity_id
_entity_poly.type
_entity_poly.pdbx_seq_one_letter_code
_entity_poly.pdbx_strand_id
1 'polypeptide(L)'
;LLILCDLRLTVRQPVFCCNNHVFCSNCIKVWLEKSSQCPICRVAITPENPCREIIGATTDCESSESHSVKRRLRKTRGELLLREYEVDEELKSKNLSLEMQLKTAVEPSTVLVPQSETSSVDPSALEESANKLRAANDLYRKVKQDLERLKEFGWRRAVSVPSVEWPSPQKTPAEKSLVMSTDLTIIYC
;
A
#
# COMPACT_ATOMS: atom_id res chain seq x y z
N LEU A 1 -3.04 16.04 -27.91
CA LEU A 1 -3.82 17.29 -27.71
C LEU A 1 -4.30 17.36 -26.27
N LEU A 2 -3.40 17.71 -25.35
CA LEU A 2 -3.81 18.26 -24.07
C LEU A 2 -4.16 19.71 -24.37
N ILE A 3 -5.43 20.10 -24.30
CA ILE A 3 -5.75 21.53 -24.21
C ILE A 3 -5.15 21.95 -22.87
N LEU A 4 -3.93 22.50 -22.94
CA LEU A 4 -3.12 22.87 -21.79
C LEU A 4 -3.97 23.77 -20.89
N CYS A 5 -4.40 23.22 -19.77
CA CYS A 5 -4.85 23.96 -18.61
C CYS A 5 -3.60 24.62 -18.00
N ASP A 6 -2.98 25.52 -18.75
CA ASP A 6 -1.71 26.11 -18.39
C ASP A 6 -1.93 27.02 -17.17
N LEU A 7 -1.09 26.81 -16.15
CA LEU A 7 -0.89 27.58 -14.91
C LEU A 7 -1.52 27.11 -13.60
N ARG A 8 -2.40 26.10 -13.52
CA ARG A 8 -2.72 25.44 -12.23
C ARG A 8 -3.04 23.97 -12.46
N LEU A 9 -2.20 23.08 -11.90
CA LEU A 9 -2.22 21.61 -11.97
C LEU A 9 -3.50 20.92 -11.42
N THR A 10 -4.65 21.58 -11.46
CA THR A 10 -5.94 21.05 -11.00
C THR A 10 -6.99 21.31 -12.06
N VAL A 11 -7.52 20.23 -12.65
CA VAL A 11 -8.72 20.27 -13.50
C VAL A 11 -9.89 20.69 -12.60
N ARG A 12 -10.30 21.95 -12.70
CA ARG A 12 -11.51 22.44 -12.02
C ARG A 12 -12.72 22.03 -12.85
N GLN A 13 -13.64 21.28 -12.23
CA GLN A 13 -14.88 20.79 -12.85
C GLN A 13 -14.60 20.02 -14.16
N PRO A 14 -14.09 18.78 -14.07
CA PRO A 14 -13.88 17.95 -15.24
C PRO A 14 -15.21 17.60 -15.90
N VAL A 15 -15.23 17.72 -17.23
CA VAL A 15 -16.33 17.31 -18.08
C VAL A 15 -15.83 16.32 -19.12
N PHE A 16 -16.72 15.44 -19.59
CA PHE A 16 -16.40 14.45 -20.62
C PHE A 16 -17.31 14.55 -21.84
N CYS A 17 -16.77 14.28 -23.03
CA CYS A 17 -17.57 14.11 -24.24
C CYS A 17 -18.19 12.70 -24.30
N CYS A 18 -19.00 12.43 -25.32
CA CYS A 18 -19.74 11.16 -25.43
C CYS A 18 -18.87 9.93 -25.70
N ASN A 19 -17.61 10.15 -26.09
CA ASN A 19 -16.57 9.11 -26.16
C ASN A 19 -15.60 9.19 -24.97
N ASN A 20 -16.04 9.75 -23.84
CA ASN A 20 -15.32 9.80 -22.56
C ASN A 20 -13.98 10.56 -22.55
N HIS A 21 -13.76 11.47 -23.51
CA HIS A 21 -12.61 12.37 -23.44
C HIS A 21 -12.83 13.46 -22.39
N VAL A 22 -11.89 13.60 -21.46
CA VAL A 22 -11.98 14.49 -20.31
C VAL A 22 -11.32 15.84 -20.59
N PHE A 23 -12.00 16.93 -20.22
CA PHE A 23 -11.54 18.30 -20.35
C PHE A 23 -11.91 19.10 -19.09
N CYS A 24 -11.22 20.21 -18.83
CA CYS A 24 -11.73 21.21 -17.88
C CYS A 24 -12.97 21.89 -18.48
N SER A 25 -13.99 22.17 -17.67
CA SER A 25 -15.20 22.89 -18.10
C SER A 25 -14.85 24.20 -18.84
N ASN A 26 -13.88 24.96 -18.33
CA ASN A 26 -13.46 26.22 -18.98
C ASN A 26 -12.77 26.00 -20.33
N CYS A 27 -11.89 25.00 -20.42
CA CYS A 27 -11.11 24.72 -21.62
C CYS A 27 -12.01 24.24 -22.78
N ILE A 28 -12.99 23.38 -22.48
CA ILE A 28 -13.91 22.92 -23.53
C ILE A 28 -14.89 24.00 -23.96
N LYS A 29 -15.30 24.92 -23.07
CA LYS A 29 -16.16 26.06 -23.43
C LYS A 29 -15.50 26.97 -24.45
N VAL A 30 -14.25 27.38 -24.20
CA VAL A 30 -13.46 28.21 -25.14
C VAL A 30 -13.26 27.52 -26.48
N TRP A 31 -13.08 26.19 -26.48
CA TRP A 31 -12.99 25.42 -27.71
C TRP A 31 -14.31 25.41 -28.50
N LEU A 32 -15.43 25.18 -27.80
CA LEU A 32 -16.76 25.12 -28.39
C LEU A 32 -17.25 26.44 -29.00
N GLU A 33 -16.63 27.57 -28.64
CA GLU A 33 -16.87 28.87 -29.32
C GLU A 33 -16.40 28.86 -30.78
N LYS A 34 -15.39 28.06 -31.12
CA LYS A 34 -14.77 28.02 -32.45
C LYS A 34 -15.08 26.75 -33.23
N SER A 35 -15.31 25.64 -32.54
CA SER A 35 -15.56 24.34 -33.16
C SER A 35 -16.55 23.54 -32.32
N SER A 36 -17.63 23.07 -32.94
CA SER A 36 -18.64 22.23 -32.29
C SER A 36 -18.25 20.75 -32.21
N GLN A 37 -16.96 20.41 -32.32
CA GLN A 37 -16.47 19.03 -32.33
C GLN A 37 -15.55 18.76 -31.14
N CYS A 38 -15.52 17.52 -30.67
CA CYS A 38 -14.56 17.11 -29.67
C CYS A 38 -13.12 17.29 -30.19
N PRO A 39 -12.20 17.91 -29.42
CA PRO A 39 -10.81 18.09 -29.83
C PRO A 39 -10.06 16.78 -30.13
N ILE A 40 -10.51 15.66 -29.54
CA ILE A 40 -9.84 14.37 -29.65
C ILE A 40 -10.53 13.47 -30.67
N CYS A 41 -11.82 13.16 -30.49
CA CYS A 41 -12.53 12.25 -31.39
C CYS A 41 -13.29 12.93 -32.54
N ARG A 42 -13.31 14.27 -32.61
CA ARG A 42 -14.02 15.05 -33.64
C ARG A 42 -15.53 14.82 -33.74
N VAL A 43 -16.11 14.04 -32.81
CA VAL A 43 -17.56 13.85 -32.70
C VAL A 43 -18.22 15.19 -32.37
N ALA A 44 -19.34 15.48 -33.03
CA ALA A 44 -20.12 16.68 -32.80
C ALA A 44 -20.67 16.73 -31.37
N ILE A 45 -20.47 17.88 -30.73
CA ILE A 45 -21.02 18.24 -29.42
C ILE A 45 -22.18 19.18 -29.71
N THR A 46 -23.41 18.66 -29.57
CA THR A 46 -24.67 19.38 -29.84
C THR A 46 -25.47 19.52 -28.53
N PRO A 47 -26.50 20.37 -28.45
CA PRO A 47 -27.35 20.43 -27.25
C PRO A 47 -28.06 19.11 -26.93
N GLU A 48 -28.30 18.26 -27.93
CA GLU A 48 -28.81 16.89 -27.76
C GLU A 48 -27.72 15.93 -27.22
N ASN A 49 -26.45 16.30 -27.40
CA ASN A 49 -25.28 15.51 -27.07
C ASN A 49 -24.19 16.36 -26.36
N PRO A 50 -24.49 16.91 -25.17
CA PRO A 50 -23.60 17.85 -24.49
C PRO A 50 -22.45 17.14 -23.78
N CYS A 51 -21.36 17.87 -23.51
CA CYS A 51 -20.36 17.44 -22.54
C CYS A 51 -20.99 17.33 -21.14
N ARG A 52 -20.74 16.22 -20.45
CA ARG A 52 -21.33 15.90 -19.14
C ARG A 52 -20.31 16.07 -18.03
N GLU A 53 -20.76 16.48 -16.86
CA GLU A 53 -19.92 16.53 -15.66
C GLU A 53 -19.66 15.11 -15.13
N ILE A 54 -18.46 14.86 -14.60
CA ILE A 54 -18.17 13.61 -13.91
C ILE A 54 -18.97 13.60 -12.60
N ILE A 55 -20.06 12.83 -12.59
CA ILE A 55 -20.94 12.63 -11.43
C ILE A 55 -20.11 12.00 -10.30
N GLY A 56 -20.02 12.67 -9.15
CA GLY A 56 -19.19 12.28 -8.01
C GLY A 56 -17.82 12.96 -7.93
N ALA A 57 -17.44 13.77 -8.94
CA ALA A 57 -16.25 14.62 -8.91
C ALA A 57 -16.58 16.11 -8.75
N THR A 58 -17.86 16.45 -8.49
CA THR A 58 -18.20 17.76 -7.95
C THR A 58 -17.53 17.84 -6.59
N THR A 59 -16.37 18.50 -6.59
CA THR A 59 -15.83 19.18 -5.42
C THR A 59 -17.00 19.75 -4.63
N ASP A 60 -17.05 19.41 -3.36
CA ASP A 60 -17.78 20.15 -2.35
C ASP A 60 -17.22 21.58 -2.32
N CYS A 61 -17.51 22.37 -3.35
CA CYS A 61 -17.28 23.81 -3.35
C CYS A 61 -18.35 24.33 -2.40
N GLU A 62 -17.89 24.73 -1.22
CA GLU A 62 -18.66 25.07 -0.03
C GLU A 62 -19.04 23.90 0.90
N SER A 63 -18.13 22.93 1.15
CA SER A 63 -18.11 22.34 2.49
C SER A 63 -17.74 23.44 3.49
N SER A 64 -18.78 24.01 4.10
CA SER A 64 -18.80 25.03 5.18
C SER A 64 -18.07 24.59 6.46
N GLU A 65 -17.19 23.59 6.39
CA GLU A 65 -16.20 23.38 7.42
C GLU A 65 -15.19 24.51 7.38
N SER A 66 -15.30 25.39 8.38
CA SER A 66 -14.34 26.45 8.66
C SER A 66 -12.91 25.92 8.54
N HIS A 67 -12.02 26.75 8.01
CA HIS A 67 -10.59 26.42 7.87
C HIS A 67 -9.97 25.90 9.19
N SER A 68 -10.51 26.31 10.34
CA SER A 68 -10.11 25.82 11.66
C SER A 68 -10.49 24.35 11.89
N VAL A 69 -11.68 23.89 11.49
CA VAL A 69 -12.11 22.48 11.58
C VAL A 69 -11.20 21.61 10.72
N LYS A 70 -10.97 21.99 9.45
CA LYS A 70 -10.06 21.27 8.55
C LYS A 70 -8.63 21.20 9.10
N ARG A 71 -8.14 22.29 9.73
CA ARG A 71 -6.83 22.32 10.39
C ARG A 71 -6.79 21.35 11.58
N ARG A 72 -7.83 21.35 12.41
CA ARG A 72 -7.95 20.43 13.56
C ARG A 72 -7.99 18.98 13.11
N LEU A 73 -8.80 18.63 12.11
CA LEU A 73 -8.87 17.27 11.57
C LEU A 73 -7.52 16.79 11.04
N ARG A 74 -6.80 17.62 10.27
CA ARG A 74 -5.45 17.29 9.79
C ARG A 74 -4.48 17.06 10.94
N LYS A 75 -4.54 17.90 11.99
CA LYS A 75 -3.70 17.77 13.18
C LYS A 75 -4.01 16.48 13.93
N THR A 76 -5.28 16.21 14.23
CA THR A 76 -5.73 15.00 14.91
C THR A 76 -5.36 13.74 14.11
N ARG A 77 -5.51 13.76 12.79
CA ARG A 77 -5.07 12.65 11.93
C ARG A 77 -3.57 12.38 12.10
N GLY A 78 -2.75 13.44 12.12
CA GLY A 78 -1.30 13.31 12.35
C GLY A 78 -0.95 12.76 13.73
N GLU A 79 -1.63 13.24 14.78
CA GLU A 79 -1.42 12.79 16.16
C GLU A 79 -1.78 11.30 16.34
N LEU A 80 -2.88 10.84 15.73
CA LEU A 80 -3.27 9.43 15.77
C LEU A 80 -2.24 8.51 15.09
N LEU A 81 -1.76 8.90 13.91
CA LEU A 81 -0.74 8.14 13.16
C LEU A 81 0.58 8.06 13.94
N LEU A 82 0.98 9.17 14.58
CA LEU A 82 2.20 9.18 15.39
C LEU A 82 2.07 8.25 16.60
N ARG A 83 0.91 8.27 17.27
CA ARG A 83 0.64 7.40 18.42
C ARG A 83 0.62 5.92 18.03
N GLU A 84 0.04 5.58 16.87
CA GLU A 84 0.07 4.22 16.34
C GLU A 84 1.52 3.75 16.12
N TYR A 85 2.36 4.59 15.51
CA TYR A 85 3.78 4.30 15.31
C TYR A 85 4.55 4.14 16.63
N GLU A 86 4.34 5.03 17.60
CA GLU A 86 5.00 4.94 18.92
C GLU A 86 4.65 3.64 19.66
N VAL A 87 3.38 3.24 19.60
CA VAL A 87 2.91 1.97 20.20
C VAL A 87 3.55 0.77 19.51
N ASP A 88 3.63 0.78 18.17
CA ASP A 88 4.27 -0.29 17.40
C ASP A 88 5.76 -0.44 17.74
N GLU A 89 6.49 0.68 17.86
CA GLU A 89 7.91 0.66 18.23
C GLU A 89 8.13 0.20 19.69
N GLU A 90 7.28 0.64 20.63
CA GLU A 90 7.33 0.15 22.01
C GLU A 90 7.06 -1.35 22.08
N LEU A 91 6.07 -1.84 21.32
CA LEU A 91 5.73 -3.26 21.26
C LEU A 91 6.87 -4.09 20.66
N LYS A 92 7.50 -3.61 19.57
CA LYS A 92 8.69 -4.26 18.99
C LYS A 92 9.84 -4.33 19.99
N SER A 93 10.11 -3.25 20.71
CA SER A 93 11.16 -3.22 21.74
C SER A 93 10.90 -4.23 22.87
N LYS A 94 9.65 -4.29 23.37
CA LYS A 94 9.24 -5.29 24.36
C LYS A 94 9.36 -6.71 23.82
N ASN A 95 8.96 -6.93 22.57
CA ASN A 95 9.05 -8.23 21.92
C ASN A 95 10.52 -8.69 21.83
N LEU A 96 11.42 -7.82 21.36
CA LEU A 96 12.87 -8.10 21.34
C LEU A 96 13.43 -8.40 22.73
N SER A 97 13.02 -7.64 23.75
CA SER A 97 13.44 -7.89 25.14
C SER A 97 12.96 -9.26 25.64
N LEU A 98 11.70 -9.60 25.39
CA LEU A 98 11.13 -10.90 25.75
C LEU A 98 11.78 -12.04 24.99
N GLU A 99 12.05 -11.87 23.68
CA GLU A 99 12.78 -12.85 22.87
C GLU A 99 14.20 -13.07 23.41
N MET A 100 14.89 -12.00 23.82
CA MET A 100 16.21 -12.11 24.45
C MET A 100 16.15 -12.82 25.80
N GLN A 101 15.14 -12.52 26.63
CA GLN A 101 14.91 -13.21 27.91
C GLN A 101 14.60 -14.70 27.70
N LEU A 102 13.71 -15.03 26.75
CA LEU A 102 13.40 -16.40 26.36
C LEU A 102 14.64 -17.13 25.87
N LYS A 103 15.44 -16.50 25.00
CA LYS A 103 16.69 -17.09 24.50
C LYS A 103 17.64 -17.39 25.64
N THR A 104 17.81 -16.46 26.58
CA THR A 104 18.69 -16.64 27.75
C THR A 104 18.19 -17.74 28.70
N ALA A 105 16.86 -17.90 28.84
CA ALA A 105 16.25 -18.96 29.64
C ALA A 105 16.23 -20.33 28.94
N VAL A 106 16.33 -20.37 27.62
CA VAL A 106 16.34 -21.58 26.79
C VAL A 106 17.77 -22.04 26.49
N GLU A 107 18.78 -21.16 26.55
CA GLU A 107 20.17 -21.60 26.62
C GLU A 107 20.32 -22.49 27.86
N PRO A 108 20.81 -23.73 27.73
CA PRO A 108 20.99 -24.61 28.86
C PRO A 108 21.88 -23.88 29.86
N SER A 109 21.37 -23.68 31.07
CA SER A 109 22.22 -23.51 32.23
C SER A 109 23.28 -24.61 32.12
N THR A 110 24.51 -24.23 31.78
CA THR A 110 25.68 -25.09 31.90
C THR A 110 25.78 -25.38 33.38
N VAL A 111 25.02 -26.38 33.83
CA VAL A 111 25.12 -26.91 35.18
C VAL A 111 26.50 -27.53 35.23
N LEU A 112 27.46 -26.73 35.70
CA LEU A 112 28.62 -27.27 36.38
C LEU A 112 28.04 -28.06 37.55
N VAL A 113 27.82 -29.37 37.34
CA VAL A 113 27.50 -30.30 38.41
C VAL A 113 28.79 -30.44 39.23
N PRO A 114 28.86 -29.96 40.48
CA PRO A 114 29.87 -30.47 41.39
C PRO A 114 29.56 -31.96 41.55
N GLN A 115 30.56 -32.80 41.25
CA GLN A 115 30.48 -34.22 41.52
C GLN A 115 30.07 -34.43 42.98
N SER A 116 28.82 -34.82 43.22
CA SER A 116 28.36 -35.31 44.49
C SER A 116 27.19 -36.26 44.24
N GLU A 117 27.56 -37.53 44.28
CA GLU A 117 26.76 -38.64 44.79
C GLU A 117 25.55 -39.11 43.96
N THR A 118 25.84 -40.21 43.26
CA THR A 118 24.97 -41.27 42.76
C THR A 118 23.57 -41.34 43.39
N SER A 119 22.55 -40.99 42.60
CA SER A 119 21.21 -41.57 42.70
C SER A 119 20.83 -42.02 41.29
N SER A 120 20.66 -43.33 41.10
CA SER A 120 20.40 -43.97 39.83
C SER A 120 19.15 -43.39 39.15
N VAL A 121 19.34 -42.52 38.16
CA VAL A 121 18.26 -42.14 37.25
C VAL A 121 17.98 -43.34 36.36
N ASP A 122 16.77 -43.89 36.43
CA ASP A 122 16.35 -45.05 35.67
C ASP A 122 16.52 -44.79 34.15
N PRO A 123 17.37 -45.57 33.45
CA PRO A 123 17.61 -45.42 32.01
C PRO A 123 16.33 -45.46 31.18
N SER A 124 15.31 -46.19 31.64
CA SER A 124 14.02 -46.30 30.95
C SER A 124 13.23 -44.98 30.99
N ALA A 125 13.23 -44.29 32.14
CA ALA A 125 12.55 -43.01 32.29
C ALA A 125 13.23 -41.90 31.48
N LEU A 126 14.57 -41.95 31.36
CA LEU A 126 15.33 -41.02 30.53
C LEU A 126 15.02 -41.21 29.04
N GLU A 127 15.00 -42.46 28.57
CA GLU A 127 14.65 -42.81 27.19
C GLU A 127 13.19 -42.42 26.87
N GLU A 128 12.26 -42.63 27.80
CA GLU A 128 10.87 -42.20 27.64
C GLU A 128 10.76 -40.67 27.51
N SER A 129 11.51 -39.91 28.31
CA SER A 129 11.55 -38.45 28.23
C SER A 129 12.15 -37.96 26.91
N ALA A 130 13.18 -38.63 26.39
CA ALA A 130 13.79 -38.32 25.10
C ALA A 130 12.82 -38.58 23.94
N ASN A 131 12.04 -39.67 24.03
CA ASN A 131 11.02 -40.00 23.05
C ASN A 131 9.84 -39.01 23.07
N LYS A 132 9.40 -38.58 24.25
CA LYS A 132 8.40 -37.51 24.40
C LYS A 132 8.88 -36.18 23.81
N LEU A 133 10.15 -35.81 24.06
CA LEU A 133 10.74 -34.59 23.51
C LEU A 133 10.86 -34.64 21.99
N ARG A 134 11.22 -35.81 21.44
CA ARG A 134 11.28 -36.03 19.99
C ARG A 134 9.89 -35.88 19.35
N ALA A 135 8.88 -36.52 19.93
CA ALA A 135 7.50 -36.43 19.46
C ALA A 135 6.96 -34.99 19.51
N ALA A 136 7.25 -34.24 20.58
CA ALA A 136 6.87 -32.83 20.70
C ALA A 136 7.53 -31.96 19.62
N ASN A 137 8.82 -32.17 19.34
CA ASN A 137 9.54 -31.46 18.28
C ASN A 137 9.01 -31.81 16.88
N ASP A 138 8.64 -33.07 16.64
CA ASP A 138 8.02 -33.50 15.38
C ASP A 138 6.65 -32.83 15.15
N LEU A 139 5.82 -32.75 16.21
CA LEU A 139 4.54 -32.05 16.17
C LEU A 139 4.72 -30.55 15.89
N TYR A 140 5.67 -29.90 16.57
CA TYR A 140 5.96 -28.49 16.33
C TYR A 140 6.39 -28.23 14.88
N ARG A 141 7.26 -29.08 14.33
CA ARG A 141 7.68 -28.99 12.92
C ARG A 141 6.50 -29.15 11.97
N LYS A 142 5.59 -30.08 12.25
CA LYS A 142 4.39 -30.32 11.45
C LYS A 142 3.44 -29.11 11.49
N VAL A 143 3.15 -28.57 12.67
CA VAL A 143 2.32 -27.37 12.83
C VAL A 143 2.93 -26.19 12.09
N LYS A 144 4.26 -26.00 12.18
CA LYS A 144 4.96 -24.95 11.45
C LYS A 144 4.82 -25.11 9.93
N GLN A 145 4.94 -26.34 9.41
CA GLN A 145 4.72 -26.62 7.98
C GLN A 145 3.27 -26.35 7.55
N ASP A 146 2.29 -26.74 8.37
CA ASP A 146 0.87 -26.52 8.07
C ASP A 146 0.51 -25.03 8.14
N LEU A 147 1.15 -24.25 9.02
CA LEU A 147 1.01 -22.79 9.07
C LEU A 147 1.55 -22.12 7.79
N GLU A 148 2.74 -22.51 7.32
CA GLU A 148 3.31 -21.98 6.06
C GLU A 148 2.46 -22.39 4.85
N ARG A 149 1.95 -23.62 4.82
CA ARG A 149 0.99 -24.06 3.80
C ARG A 149 -0.26 -23.19 3.81
N LEU A 150 -0.88 -22.97 4.97
CA LEU A 150 -2.05 -22.11 5.11
C LEU A 150 -1.77 -20.67 4.67
N LYS A 151 -0.57 -20.15 4.93
CA LYS A 151 -0.12 -18.83 4.47
C LYS A 151 -0.01 -18.78 2.94
N GLU A 152 0.52 -19.81 2.29
CA GLU A 152 0.55 -19.92 0.83
C GLU A 152 -0.87 -20.02 0.22
N PHE A 153 -1.79 -20.75 0.86
CA PHE A 153 -3.19 -20.84 0.41
C PHE A 153 -3.96 -19.55 0.69
N GLY A 154 -3.66 -18.85 1.79
CA GLY A 154 -4.17 -17.51 2.10
C GLY A 154 -3.71 -16.49 1.07
N TRP A 155 -2.45 -16.56 0.63
CA TRP A 155 -1.94 -15.80 -0.51
C TRP A 155 -2.67 -16.15 -1.81
N ARG A 156 -2.88 -17.44 -2.14
CA ARG A 156 -3.66 -17.84 -3.33
C ARG A 156 -5.11 -17.35 -3.32
N ARG A 157 -5.76 -17.29 -2.14
CA ARG A 157 -7.12 -16.75 -1.99
C ARG A 157 -7.15 -15.23 -2.06
N ALA A 158 -6.14 -14.54 -1.54
CA ALA A 158 -5.99 -13.09 -1.68
C ALA A 158 -5.72 -12.65 -3.14
N VAL A 159 -5.04 -13.48 -3.94
CA VAL A 159 -4.82 -13.25 -5.40
C VAL A 159 -6.11 -13.44 -6.22
N SER A 160 -7.17 -14.03 -5.63
CA SER A 160 -8.50 -14.12 -6.26
C SER A 160 -9.41 -12.94 -5.90
N VAL A 161 -8.96 -12.03 -5.02
CA VAL A 161 -9.58 -10.72 -4.86
C VAL A 161 -8.96 -9.82 -5.93
N PRO A 162 -9.75 -9.09 -6.74
CA PRO A 162 -9.19 -8.14 -7.68
C PRO A 162 -8.24 -7.19 -6.95
N SER A 163 -6.98 -7.22 -7.37
CA SER A 163 -5.90 -6.40 -6.84
C SER A 163 -6.29 -4.93 -6.94
N VAL A 164 -6.64 -4.31 -5.81
CA VAL A 164 -6.63 -2.83 -5.72
C VAL A 164 -5.17 -2.48 -5.48
N GLU A 165 -4.44 -2.25 -6.57
CA GLU A 165 -3.03 -1.89 -6.54
C GLU A 165 -2.87 -0.50 -5.92
N TRP A 166 -2.26 -0.45 -4.73
CA TRP A 166 -1.75 0.77 -4.15
C TRP A 166 -0.31 0.97 -4.64
N PRO A 167 0.01 1.99 -5.47
CA PRO A 167 1.36 2.15 -5.96
C PRO A 167 2.25 2.68 -4.82
N SER A 168 3.23 1.86 -4.41
CA SER A 168 4.35 2.31 -3.58
C SER A 168 5.61 2.48 -4.44
N PRO A 169 6.46 3.48 -4.10
CA PRO A 169 7.41 4.07 -5.03
C PRO A 169 8.70 3.24 -5.11
N GLN A 170 9.09 2.85 -6.32
CA GLN A 170 10.41 2.27 -6.56
C GLN A 170 11.36 3.31 -7.17
N LYS A 171 12.46 3.54 -6.45
CA LYS A 171 13.67 4.21 -6.93
C LYS A 171 14.53 3.23 -7.74
N THR A 172 15.50 3.82 -8.45
CA THR A 172 16.81 3.29 -8.92
C THR A 172 16.93 3.11 -10.46
N PRO A 173 18.15 2.91 -11.02
CA PRO A 173 19.02 4.02 -11.47
C PRO A 173 19.65 3.76 -12.86
N ALA A 174 19.82 4.78 -13.71
CA ALA A 174 20.90 4.78 -14.72
C ALA A 174 20.93 6.13 -15.48
N GLU A 175 22.01 6.88 -15.24
CA GLU A 175 22.60 7.72 -16.27
C GLU A 175 23.06 6.84 -17.45
N LYS A 176 22.78 7.30 -18.68
CA LYS A 176 23.71 7.29 -19.83
C LYS A 176 23.09 8.04 -21.01
N SER A 177 23.67 9.22 -21.27
CA SER A 177 23.98 9.87 -22.55
C SER A 177 23.06 9.70 -23.77
N LEU A 178 22.48 10.84 -24.16
CA LEU A 178 22.72 11.54 -25.44
C LEU A 178 22.71 10.72 -26.74
N VAL A 179 21.64 10.85 -27.53
CA VAL A 179 21.74 11.18 -28.97
C VAL A 179 20.54 12.05 -29.35
N MET A 180 20.85 13.18 -29.98
CA MET A 180 19.90 14.10 -30.59
C MET A 180 19.10 13.43 -31.71
N SER A 181 17.78 13.59 -31.70
CA SER A 181 16.99 13.48 -32.93
C SER A 181 15.92 14.55 -32.90
N THR A 182 16.28 15.65 -33.53
CA THR A 182 15.38 16.71 -33.98
C THR A 182 14.46 16.12 -35.04
N ASP A 183 13.18 15.96 -34.72
CA ASP A 183 12.11 16.01 -35.72
C ASP A 183 10.86 16.58 -35.06
N LEU A 184 10.88 17.91 -34.89
CA LEU A 184 9.69 18.72 -34.70
C LEU A 184 8.83 18.60 -35.96
N THR A 185 7.88 17.67 -35.97
CA THR A 185 6.68 17.81 -36.80
C THR A 185 5.56 18.29 -35.90
N ILE A 186 5.50 19.62 -35.74
CA ILE A 186 4.36 20.29 -35.14
C ILE A 186 3.21 20.21 -36.14
N ILE A 187 2.25 19.30 -35.91
CA ILE A 187 0.95 19.38 -36.54
C ILE A 187 0.04 20.19 -35.62
N TYR A 188 -0.08 21.48 -35.93
CA TYR A 188 -1.18 22.32 -35.44
C TYR A 188 -2.47 21.89 -36.15
N CYS A 189 -3.45 21.42 -35.39
CA CYS A 189 -4.86 21.36 -35.74
C CYS A 189 -5.67 21.72 -34.50
#